data_AF-A0A0L8HX78-F1
#
_entry.id   AF-A0A0L8HX78-F1
#
_cell.length_a   1.000
_cell.length_b   1.000
_cell.length_c   1.000
_cell.angle_alpha   90.00
_cell.angle_beta   90.00
_cell.angle_gamma   90.00
#
_symmetry.space_group_name_H-M   'P 1'
#
loop_
_entity.id
_entity.type
_entity.pdbx_description
1 polymer ?
#
loop_
_entity_poly.entity_id
_entity_poly.type
_entity_poly.pdbx_seq_one_letter_code
_entity_poly.pdbx_strand_id
1 'polypeptide(L)'
;MTTNGVILHRVVEKLKEAGLDSLNVSLDSLMPHKFAFITRRNCLDRVLENIKGALAAGFSPLKINCVVMKNLNDDEICDFVQLTEKMNIDVRFIEYMPFQDNKWNLKKMVPYKDMLEIIKRKWPNISKLKDKPNDTSKAFKVPGFEGQIGFITSMSNHFCGSCNRLRLTANGNLKVCLFGNEEISLKDMIRENASGQEILKHIEFAVKRKHKQHAGVHSIKNMKNRPMVLIGG
;
A
#
# COMPACT_ATOMS: atom_id res chain seq x y z
N MET A 1 0.94 4.80 10.05
CA MET A 1 -0.50 4.86 9.70
C MET A 1 -0.68 4.95 8.19
N THR A 2 -1.78 4.42 7.63
CA THR A 2 -2.21 4.68 6.24
C THR A 2 -3.54 5.45 6.26
N THR A 3 -3.72 6.41 5.35
CA THR A 3 -4.93 7.24 5.26
C THR A 3 -5.18 7.68 3.82
N ASN A 4 -6.41 8.08 3.47
CA ASN A 4 -6.70 8.78 2.21
C ASN A 4 -6.32 10.27 2.25
N GLY A 5 -5.85 10.76 3.41
CA GLY A 5 -5.33 12.11 3.57
C GLY A 5 -6.37 13.22 3.68
N VAL A 6 -7.67 12.97 3.51
CA VAL A 6 -8.70 14.04 3.38
C VAL A 6 -8.85 14.90 4.65
N ILE A 7 -8.77 14.28 5.82
CA ILE A 7 -8.98 14.93 7.13
C ILE A 7 -7.68 15.14 7.91
N LEU A 8 -6.52 14.94 7.27
CA LEU A 8 -5.25 14.86 7.95
C LEU A 8 -4.88 16.16 8.68
N HIS A 9 -5.18 17.35 8.12
CA HIS A 9 -5.02 18.64 8.81
C HIS A 9 -5.66 18.72 10.20
N ARG A 10 -6.72 17.94 10.48
CA ARG A 10 -7.41 17.98 11.78
C ARG A 10 -6.67 17.22 12.87
N VAL A 11 -5.78 16.31 12.50
CA VAL A 11 -5.20 15.30 13.41
C VAL A 11 -3.69 15.17 13.31
N VAL A 12 -3.04 15.75 12.30
CA VAL A 12 -1.62 15.51 11.99
C VAL A 12 -0.68 15.85 13.15
N GLU A 13 -0.90 16.98 13.81
CA GLU A 13 -0.11 17.41 14.98
C GLU A 13 -0.33 16.47 16.16
N LYS A 14 -1.60 16.20 16.50
CA LYS A 14 -1.96 15.25 17.58
C LYS A 14 -1.39 13.85 17.35
N LEU A 15 -1.36 13.39 16.10
CA LEU A 15 -0.75 12.11 15.75
C LEU A 15 0.75 12.13 15.98
N LYS A 16 1.44 13.22 15.61
CA LYS A 16 2.87 13.39 15.83
C LYS A 16 3.20 13.45 17.33
N GLU A 17 2.43 14.22 18.10
CA GLU A 17 2.53 14.31 19.57
C GLU A 17 2.29 12.96 20.26
N ALA A 18 1.35 12.17 19.75
CA ALA A 18 1.09 10.81 20.23
C ALA A 18 2.19 9.79 19.85
N GLY A 19 3.25 10.22 19.16
CA GLY A 19 4.39 9.39 18.81
C GLY A 19 4.27 8.69 17.45
N LEU A 20 3.33 9.07 16.59
CA LEU A 20 3.28 8.52 15.23
C LEU A 20 4.51 8.96 14.44
N ASP A 21 5.24 7.99 13.92
CA ASP A 21 6.52 8.16 13.24
C ASP A 21 6.40 8.14 11.71
N SER A 22 5.49 7.32 11.18
CA SER A 22 5.37 7.08 9.73
C SER A 22 3.94 7.22 9.22
N LEU A 23 3.80 7.94 8.12
CA LEU A 23 2.54 8.18 7.43
C LEU A 23 2.58 7.69 5.97
N ASN A 24 1.51 7.02 5.56
CA ASN A 24 1.25 6.62 4.18
C ASN A 24 -0.06 7.26 3.73
N VAL A 25 -0.06 7.93 2.59
CA VAL A 25 -1.25 8.52 1.97
C VAL A 25 -1.60 7.75 0.71
N SER A 26 -2.82 7.22 0.62
CA SER A 26 -3.33 6.61 -0.62
C SER A 26 -3.81 7.71 -1.57
N LEU A 27 -3.16 7.83 -2.72
CA LEU A 27 -3.44 8.84 -3.74
C LEU A 27 -3.21 8.23 -5.13
N ASP A 28 -4.31 7.95 -5.84
CA ASP A 28 -4.27 7.24 -7.13
C ASP A 28 -4.31 8.17 -8.35
N SER A 29 -4.46 9.49 -8.18
CA SER A 29 -4.41 10.44 -9.29
C SER A 29 -4.07 11.86 -8.82
N LEU A 30 -3.29 12.57 -9.64
CA LEU A 30 -2.98 13.99 -9.54
C LEU A 30 -3.89 14.85 -10.45
N MET A 31 -4.83 14.23 -11.16
CA MET A 31 -5.81 14.91 -12.00
C MET A 31 -7.17 15.00 -11.30
N PRO A 32 -7.75 16.21 -11.09
CA PRO A 32 -8.96 16.38 -10.29
C PRO A 32 -10.15 15.50 -10.72
N HIS A 33 -10.38 15.36 -12.03
CA HIS A 33 -11.51 14.58 -12.56
C HIS A 33 -11.34 13.07 -12.36
N LYS A 34 -10.13 12.52 -12.56
CA LYS A 34 -9.82 11.12 -12.30
C LYS A 34 -9.81 10.82 -10.80
N PHE A 35 -9.23 11.72 -10.00
CA PHE A 35 -9.30 11.63 -8.54
C PHE A 35 -10.75 11.56 -8.06
N ALA A 36 -11.62 12.46 -8.52
CA ALA A 36 -13.04 12.46 -8.16
C ALA A 36 -13.76 11.21 -8.67
N PHE A 37 -13.42 10.71 -9.85
CA PHE A 37 -13.95 9.45 -10.37
C PHE A 37 -13.59 8.24 -9.50
N ILE A 38 -12.32 8.14 -9.08
CA ILE A 38 -11.80 7.04 -8.26
C ILE A 38 -12.34 7.12 -6.82
N THR A 39 -12.20 8.27 -6.18
CA THR A 39 -12.50 8.45 -4.75
C THR A 39 -13.96 8.79 -4.46
N ARG A 40 -14.73 9.15 -5.50
CA ARG A 40 -16.10 9.71 -5.41
C ARG A 40 -16.16 11.02 -4.63
N ARG A 41 -15.05 11.76 -4.53
CA ARG A 41 -14.95 13.04 -3.81
C ARG A 41 -14.09 14.03 -4.58
N ASN A 42 -14.53 15.27 -4.70
CA ASN A 42 -13.73 16.33 -5.29
C ASN A 42 -12.91 17.07 -4.22
N CYS A 43 -11.77 16.50 -3.81
CA CYS A 43 -10.95 17.06 -2.73
C CYS A 43 -9.44 16.85 -2.92
N LEU A 44 -8.99 16.75 -4.17
CA LEU A 44 -7.57 16.52 -4.49
C LEU A 44 -6.67 17.62 -3.91
N ASP A 45 -7.02 18.89 -4.12
CA ASP A 45 -6.22 20.03 -3.64
C ASP A 45 -5.99 19.96 -2.13
N ARG A 46 -7.05 19.62 -1.37
CA ARG A 46 -6.97 19.41 0.08
C ARG A 46 -6.05 18.26 0.46
N VAL A 47 -6.04 17.16 -0.30
CA VAL A 47 -5.13 16.04 -0.04
C VAL A 47 -3.68 16.47 -0.29
N LEU A 48 -3.40 17.21 -1.37
CA LEU A 48 -2.06 17.72 -1.66
C LEU A 48 -1.57 18.74 -0.62
N GLU A 49 -2.45 19.65 -0.16
CA GLU A 49 -2.18 20.55 0.96
C GLU A 49 -1.87 19.79 2.24
N ASN A 50 -2.67 18.76 2.56
CA ASN A 50 -2.47 17.93 3.74
C ASN A 50 -1.16 17.13 3.68
N ILE A 51 -0.72 16.69 2.49
CA ILE A 51 0.60 16.05 2.32
C ILE A 51 1.72 17.03 2.65
N LYS A 52 1.64 18.27 2.14
CA LYS A 52 2.61 19.33 2.46
C LYS A 52 2.62 19.66 3.96
N GLY A 53 1.44 19.78 4.57
CA GLY A 53 1.30 20.01 6.01
C GLY A 53 1.90 18.88 6.84
N ALA A 54 1.73 17.62 6.42
CA ALA A 54 2.33 16.49 7.11
C ALA A 54 3.87 16.45 6.97
N LEU A 55 4.40 16.80 5.81
CA LEU A 55 5.86 16.97 5.63
C LEU A 55 6.39 18.06 6.57
N ALA A 56 5.71 19.21 6.66
CA ALA A 56 6.06 20.31 7.56
C ALA A 56 5.98 19.90 9.05
N ALA A 57 5.02 19.05 9.42
CA ALA A 57 4.90 18.46 10.75
C ALA A 57 5.97 17.38 11.06
N GLY A 58 6.92 17.13 10.14
CA GLY A 58 8.03 16.21 10.34
C GLY A 58 7.72 14.76 10.00
N PHE A 59 6.70 14.47 9.18
CA PHE A 59 6.54 13.16 8.54
C PHE A 59 7.39 13.11 7.28
N SER A 60 8.69 12.83 7.42
CA SER A 60 9.65 12.86 6.31
C SER A 60 10.60 11.64 6.37
N PRO A 61 10.65 10.77 5.34
CA PRO A 61 9.82 10.83 4.14
C PRO A 61 8.37 10.40 4.39
N LEU A 62 7.42 11.12 3.77
CA LEU A 62 6.02 10.70 3.69
C LEU A 62 5.84 9.72 2.54
N LYS A 63 5.10 8.63 2.75
CA LYS A 63 4.87 7.62 1.70
C LYS A 63 3.57 7.92 0.97
N ILE A 64 3.59 7.84 -0.36
CA ILE A 64 2.38 7.90 -1.18
C ILE A 64 2.18 6.53 -1.81
N ASN A 65 1.01 5.91 -1.61
CA ASN A 65 0.66 4.67 -2.29
C ASN A 65 -0.27 5.00 -3.46
N CYS A 66 0.12 4.59 -4.67
CA CYS A 66 -0.67 4.76 -5.89
C CYS A 66 -0.87 3.39 -6.55
N VAL A 67 -2.12 2.93 -6.64
CA VAL A 67 -2.48 1.72 -7.38
C VAL A 67 -2.61 2.07 -8.85
N VAL A 68 -1.71 1.52 -9.67
CA VAL A 68 -1.65 1.84 -11.10
C VAL A 68 -2.56 0.89 -11.88
N MET A 69 -3.44 1.48 -12.69
CA MET A 69 -4.41 0.80 -13.53
C MET A 69 -4.34 1.32 -14.96
N LYS A 70 -4.22 0.39 -15.92
CA LYS A 70 -4.16 0.69 -17.34
C LYS A 70 -5.44 1.41 -17.82
N ASN A 71 -5.26 2.42 -18.66
CA ASN A 71 -6.31 3.30 -19.19
C ASN A 71 -7.10 4.03 -18.09
N LEU A 72 -6.47 4.32 -16.95
CA LEU A 72 -7.09 5.08 -15.86
C LEU A 72 -6.12 6.15 -15.33
N ASN A 73 -4.97 5.73 -14.83
CA ASN A 73 -3.95 6.60 -14.23
C ASN A 73 -2.51 6.21 -14.61
N ASP A 74 -2.33 5.26 -15.54
CA ASP A 74 -1.02 4.84 -16.04
C ASP A 74 -0.30 5.93 -16.85
N ASP A 75 -1.04 6.92 -17.36
CA ASP A 75 -0.51 8.12 -17.98
C ASP A 75 0.11 9.10 -16.96
N GLU A 76 -0.24 9.01 -15.68
CA GLU A 76 0.25 9.90 -14.61
C GLU A 76 1.51 9.39 -13.90
N ILE A 77 2.05 8.22 -14.29
CA ILE A 77 3.22 7.59 -13.64
C ILE A 77 4.38 8.61 -13.54
N CYS A 78 4.68 9.30 -14.65
CA CYS A 78 5.76 10.29 -14.68
C CYS A 78 5.44 11.53 -13.84
N ASP A 79 4.19 11.93 -13.71
CA ASP A 79 3.80 13.09 -12.89
C ASP A 79 4.02 12.79 -11.40
N PHE A 80 3.70 11.57 -10.98
CA PHE A 80 4.01 11.07 -9.65
C PHE A 80 5.52 11.00 -9.37
N VAL A 81 6.34 10.58 -10.35
CA VAL A 81 7.81 10.65 -10.20
C VAL A 81 8.28 12.10 -10.08
N GLN A 82 7.75 13.00 -10.89
CA GLN A 82 8.09 14.44 -10.85
C GLN A 82 7.80 15.06 -9.48
N LEU A 83 6.72 14.63 -8.79
CA LEU A 83 6.40 15.11 -7.44
C LEU A 83 7.54 14.89 -6.43
N THR A 84 8.35 13.85 -6.64
CA THR A 84 9.49 13.51 -5.77
C THR A 84 10.71 14.39 -5.99
N GLU A 85 10.72 15.26 -7.00
CA GLU A 85 11.82 16.17 -7.30
C GLU A 85 12.07 17.15 -6.15
N LYS A 86 10.99 17.79 -5.65
CA LYS A 86 11.02 18.87 -4.66
C LYS A 86 10.37 18.52 -3.32
N MET A 87 9.98 17.26 -3.16
CA MET A 87 9.36 16.78 -1.94
C MET A 87 10.06 15.50 -1.52
N ASN A 88 10.50 15.45 -0.26
CA ASN A 88 11.00 14.21 0.33
C ASN A 88 9.86 13.22 0.62
N ILE A 89 9.34 12.63 -0.44
CA ILE A 89 8.29 11.62 -0.43
C ILE A 89 8.78 10.32 -1.08
N ASP A 90 8.18 9.20 -0.65
CA ASP A 90 8.40 7.86 -1.21
C ASP A 90 7.13 7.43 -1.96
N VAL A 91 7.10 7.63 -3.29
CA VAL A 91 5.94 7.28 -4.12
C VAL A 91 6.02 5.82 -4.53
N ARG A 92 5.06 5.03 -4.03
CA ARG A 92 4.99 3.58 -4.17
C ARG A 92 3.91 3.21 -5.16
N PHE A 93 4.32 2.80 -6.35
CA PHE A 93 3.44 2.23 -7.36
C PHE A 93 3.09 0.79 -6.99
N ILE A 94 1.80 0.49 -6.93
CA ILE A 94 1.27 -0.80 -6.52
C ILE A 94 0.57 -1.45 -7.72
N GLU A 95 0.94 -2.70 -7.99
CA GLU A 95 0.24 -3.48 -9.02
C GLU A 95 -1.21 -3.76 -8.61
N TYR A 96 -2.13 -3.59 -9.56
CA TYR A 96 -3.55 -3.81 -9.33
C TYR A 96 -3.88 -5.28 -8.98
N MET A 97 -4.40 -5.48 -7.77
CA MET A 97 -4.64 -6.80 -7.16
C MET A 97 -6.12 -7.25 -7.24
N PRO A 98 -6.40 -8.57 -7.34
CA PRO A 98 -7.73 -9.14 -7.44
C PRO A 98 -8.44 -9.28 -6.09
N PHE A 99 -8.99 -8.19 -5.55
CA PHE A 99 -9.88 -8.24 -4.38
C PHE A 99 -11.35 -8.39 -4.79
N GLN A 100 -12.16 -8.91 -3.88
CA GLN A 100 -13.60 -8.96 -4.03
C GLN A 100 -14.14 -7.54 -4.23
N ASP A 101 -15.12 -7.41 -5.12
CA ASP A 101 -15.87 -6.18 -5.44
C ASP A 101 -15.07 -5.03 -6.07
N ASN A 102 -13.77 -5.21 -6.35
CA ASN A 102 -12.97 -4.16 -6.99
C ASN A 102 -12.97 -4.18 -8.52
N LYS A 103 -13.77 -5.08 -9.16
CA LYS A 103 -13.88 -5.28 -10.62
C LYS A 103 -12.54 -5.58 -11.31
N TRP A 104 -11.68 -6.36 -10.65
CA TRP A 104 -10.36 -6.70 -11.18
C TRP A 104 -10.38 -7.35 -12.56
N ASN A 105 -9.44 -6.92 -13.40
CA ASN A 105 -9.24 -7.44 -14.74
C ASN A 105 -7.74 -7.41 -15.06
N LEU A 106 -7.21 -8.55 -15.50
CA LEU A 106 -5.81 -8.69 -15.90
C LEU A 106 -5.39 -7.66 -16.95
N LYS A 107 -6.29 -7.29 -17.88
CA LYS A 107 -6.03 -6.27 -18.91
C LYS A 107 -5.80 -4.86 -18.34
N LYS A 108 -6.22 -4.61 -17.09
CA LYS A 108 -6.01 -3.35 -16.38
C LYS A 108 -4.74 -3.34 -15.53
N MET A 109 -4.05 -4.47 -15.40
CA MET A 109 -2.81 -4.56 -14.64
C MET A 109 -1.67 -3.95 -15.47
N VAL A 110 -0.85 -3.12 -14.83
CA VAL A 110 0.42 -2.64 -15.38
C VAL A 110 1.54 -3.27 -14.57
N PRO A 111 2.33 -4.20 -15.14
CA PRO A 111 3.49 -4.78 -14.47
C PRO A 111 4.54 -3.73 -14.10
N TYR A 112 5.28 -3.98 -13.03
CA TYR A 112 6.38 -3.09 -12.62
C TYR A 112 7.41 -2.83 -13.71
N LYS A 113 7.77 -3.84 -14.53
CA LYS A 113 8.75 -3.67 -15.60
C LYS A 113 8.28 -2.59 -16.59
N ASP A 114 7.02 -2.63 -16.99
CA ASP A 114 6.40 -1.66 -17.89
C ASP A 114 6.39 -0.25 -17.26
N MET A 115 6.03 -0.14 -15.98
CA MET A 115 6.10 1.14 -15.26
C MET A 115 7.52 1.71 -15.22
N LEU A 116 8.52 0.86 -14.93
CA LEU A 116 9.93 1.26 -14.91
C LEU A 116 10.43 1.68 -16.30
N GLU A 117 10.00 1.00 -17.37
CA GLU A 117 10.33 1.37 -18.74
C GLU A 117 9.76 2.75 -19.12
N ILE A 118 8.51 3.04 -18.74
CA ILE A 118 7.89 4.36 -18.92
C ILE A 118 8.75 5.44 -18.23
N ILE A 119 9.15 5.20 -16.98
CA ILE A 119 9.95 6.14 -16.20
C ILE A 119 11.34 6.32 -16.81
N LYS A 120 12.00 5.24 -17.24
CA LYS A 120 13.34 5.28 -17.85
C LYS A 120 13.39 6.07 -19.15
N ARG A 121 12.29 6.16 -19.90
CA ARG A 121 12.23 7.01 -21.11
C ARG A 121 12.40 8.50 -20.78
N LYS A 122 11.91 8.95 -19.63
CA LYS A 122 12.04 10.34 -19.17
C LYS A 122 13.26 10.56 -18.27
N TRP A 123 13.62 9.58 -17.45
CA TRP A 123 14.80 9.60 -16.57
C TRP A 123 15.67 8.36 -16.77
N PRO A 124 16.54 8.33 -17.79
CA PRO A 124 17.39 7.17 -18.09
C PRO A 124 18.34 6.77 -16.96
N ASN A 125 18.76 7.74 -16.15
CA ASN A 125 19.71 7.56 -15.05
C ASN A 125 19.07 7.10 -13.73
N ILE A 126 17.77 6.78 -13.73
CA ILE A 126 17.12 6.22 -12.53
C ILE A 126 17.78 4.90 -12.12
N SER A 127 18.15 4.79 -10.85
CA SER A 127 18.89 3.63 -10.34
C SER A 127 18.16 2.97 -9.17
N LYS A 128 18.37 1.65 -9.03
CA LYS A 128 17.79 0.87 -7.94
C LYS A 128 18.57 1.14 -6.65
N LEU A 129 17.85 1.33 -5.55
CA LEU A 129 18.42 1.40 -4.20
C LEU A 129 18.56 0.00 -3.59
N LYS A 130 19.36 -0.10 -2.52
CA LYS A 130 19.53 -1.37 -1.79
C LYS A 130 18.26 -1.69 -1.01
N ASP A 131 17.67 -2.84 -1.28
CA ASP A 131 16.50 -3.35 -0.53
C ASP A 131 16.92 -3.71 0.91
N LYS A 132 16.06 -3.39 1.89
CA LYS A 132 16.23 -3.85 3.28
C LYS A 132 15.58 -5.22 3.49
N PRO A 133 15.92 -5.95 4.57
CA PRO A 133 15.27 -7.21 4.89
C PRO A 133 13.74 -7.06 4.97
N ASN A 134 13.02 -7.95 4.28
CA ASN A 134 11.55 -7.98 4.25
C ASN A 134 10.87 -6.77 3.59
N ASP A 135 11.62 -5.95 2.85
CA ASP A 135 11.03 -4.84 2.09
C ASP A 135 10.04 -5.36 1.05
N THR A 136 8.87 -4.71 1.01
CA THR A 136 7.79 -5.07 0.11
C THR A 136 7.84 -4.32 -1.20
N SER A 137 8.62 -3.24 -1.24
CA SER A 137 8.79 -2.35 -2.39
C SER A 137 10.23 -2.38 -2.87
N LYS A 138 10.42 -2.46 -4.18
CA LYS A 138 11.73 -2.26 -4.81
C LYS A 138 11.97 -0.76 -4.98
N ALA A 139 12.91 -0.19 -4.24
CA ALA A 139 13.14 1.25 -4.23
C ALA A 139 14.06 1.70 -5.37
N PHE A 140 13.78 2.85 -5.96
CA PHE A 140 14.53 3.49 -7.03
C PHE A 140 14.64 4.99 -6.77
N LYS A 141 15.72 5.61 -7.25
CA LYS A 141 15.94 7.05 -7.12
C LYS A 141 16.39 7.66 -8.44
N VAL A 142 15.79 8.79 -8.78
CA VAL A 142 16.26 9.68 -9.85
C VAL A 142 17.35 10.57 -9.26
N PRO A 143 18.56 10.64 -9.85
CA PRO A 143 19.61 11.53 -9.37
C PRO A 143 19.13 13.00 -9.30
N GLY A 144 19.44 13.68 -8.20
CA GLY A 144 19.05 15.08 -7.96
C GLY A 144 17.67 15.27 -7.34
N PHE A 145 16.80 14.25 -7.32
CA PHE A 145 15.49 14.35 -6.70
C PHE A 145 15.59 14.17 -5.18
N GLU A 146 14.82 14.95 -4.42
CA GLU A 146 14.77 14.83 -2.95
C GLU A 146 14.25 13.47 -2.52
N GLY A 147 13.09 13.08 -3.04
CA GLY A 147 12.40 11.85 -2.72
C GLY A 147 12.93 10.62 -3.46
N GLN A 148 12.08 9.60 -3.50
CA GLN A 148 12.34 8.33 -4.19
C GLN A 148 11.02 7.70 -4.64
N ILE A 149 11.12 6.65 -5.44
CA ILE A 149 9.97 5.83 -5.83
C ILE A 149 10.17 4.38 -5.40
N GLY A 150 9.07 3.65 -5.29
CA GLY A 150 9.08 2.22 -4.97
C GLY A 150 8.05 1.47 -5.81
N PHE A 151 8.32 0.18 -6.04
CA PHE A 151 7.37 -0.69 -6.74
C PHE A 151 6.96 -1.87 -5.87
N ILE A 152 5.67 -1.98 -5.58
CA ILE A 152 5.07 -3.10 -4.86
C ILE A 152 4.54 -4.10 -5.90
N THR A 153 5.36 -5.11 -6.16
CA THR A 153 5.20 -6.08 -7.26
C THR A 153 4.40 -7.32 -6.84
N SER A 154 3.24 -7.10 -6.22
CA SER A 154 2.43 -8.16 -5.62
C SER A 154 2.05 -9.28 -6.59
N MET A 155 1.96 -8.99 -7.89
CA MET A 155 1.42 -9.90 -8.90
C MET A 155 2.49 -10.43 -9.86
N SER A 156 3.41 -9.58 -10.34
CA SER A 156 4.39 -9.96 -11.36
C SER A 156 5.69 -10.52 -10.79
N ASN A 157 6.07 -10.13 -9.56
CA ASN A 157 7.32 -10.55 -8.94
C ASN A 157 7.20 -10.55 -7.41
N HIS A 158 6.62 -11.63 -6.87
CA HIS A 158 6.20 -11.72 -5.48
C HIS A 158 7.35 -11.52 -4.47
N PHE A 159 7.02 -10.94 -3.31
CA PHE A 159 7.89 -10.81 -2.13
C PHE A 159 7.46 -11.72 -0.97
N CYS A 160 6.62 -12.73 -1.23
CA CYS A 160 6.01 -13.54 -0.17
C CYS A 160 7.03 -14.30 0.69
N GLY A 161 8.16 -14.74 0.11
CA GLY A 161 9.19 -15.50 0.81
C GLY A 161 9.86 -14.75 1.97
N SER A 162 9.84 -13.41 1.95
CA SER A 162 10.34 -12.56 3.03
C SER A 162 9.21 -11.81 3.76
N CYS A 163 7.94 -12.18 3.53
CA CYS A 163 6.81 -11.47 4.12
C CYS A 163 6.65 -11.82 5.60
N ASN A 164 6.91 -10.85 6.48
CA ASN A 164 6.73 -10.95 7.93
C ASN A 164 5.42 -10.31 8.44
N ARG A 165 4.48 -9.99 7.55
CA ARG A 165 3.23 -9.30 7.92
C ARG A 165 2.15 -10.25 8.42
N LEU A 166 1.51 -9.83 9.52
CA LEU A 166 0.26 -10.35 10.07
C LEU A 166 -0.76 -9.21 10.09
N ARG A 167 -2.05 -9.53 10.06
CA ARG A 167 -3.12 -8.53 10.03
C ARG A 167 -4.19 -8.89 11.05
N LEU A 168 -4.65 -7.87 11.78
CA LEU A 168 -5.86 -7.94 12.57
C LEU A 168 -6.94 -7.16 11.83
N THR A 169 -8.01 -7.85 11.44
CA THR A 169 -9.14 -7.26 10.73
C THR A 169 -9.99 -6.40 11.67
N ALA A 170 -10.80 -5.49 11.13
CA ALA A 170 -11.63 -4.58 11.92
C ALA A 170 -12.65 -5.31 12.81
N ASN A 171 -13.09 -6.50 12.41
CA ASN A 171 -13.98 -7.34 13.22
C ASN A 171 -13.25 -8.28 14.19
N GLY A 172 -11.93 -8.13 14.33
CA GLY A 172 -11.14 -8.78 15.38
C GLY A 172 -10.52 -10.11 15.01
N ASN A 173 -10.41 -10.44 13.72
CA ASN A 173 -9.83 -11.69 13.26
C ASN A 173 -8.38 -11.55 12.81
N LEU A 174 -7.52 -12.48 13.22
CA LEU A 174 -6.16 -12.64 12.74
C LEU A 174 -6.15 -13.24 11.33
N LYS A 175 -5.35 -12.64 10.46
CA LYS A 175 -5.09 -13.10 9.10
C LYS A 175 -3.59 -13.10 8.82
N VAL A 176 -3.06 -14.23 8.36
CA VAL A 176 -1.61 -14.41 8.11
C VAL A 176 -1.18 -14.12 6.67
N CYS A 177 -2.15 -14.00 5.76
CA CYS A 177 -1.94 -13.66 4.36
C CYS A 177 -3.11 -12.81 3.85
N LEU A 178 -2.82 -11.80 3.03
CA LEU A 178 -3.82 -10.91 2.44
C LEU A 178 -4.89 -11.66 1.62
N PHE A 179 -4.48 -12.74 0.94
CA PHE A 179 -5.34 -13.60 0.12
C PHE A 179 -5.65 -14.98 0.76
N GLY A 180 -5.24 -15.21 2.01
CA GLY A 180 -5.61 -16.44 2.72
C GLY A 180 -7.08 -16.41 3.15
N ASN A 181 -7.76 -17.55 3.18
CA ASN A 181 -9.17 -17.61 3.62
C ASN A 181 -9.35 -17.92 5.10
N GLU A 182 -8.36 -18.58 5.70
CA GLU A 182 -8.35 -18.88 7.12
C GLU A 182 -8.20 -17.59 7.94
N GLU A 183 -9.06 -17.43 8.93
CA GLU A 183 -9.09 -16.33 9.89
C GLU A 183 -9.36 -16.91 11.28
N ILE A 184 -8.74 -16.35 12.33
CA ILE A 184 -8.95 -16.76 13.73
C ILE A 184 -9.49 -15.57 14.51
N SER A 185 -10.63 -15.71 15.17
CA SER A 185 -11.24 -14.62 15.95
C SER A 185 -10.53 -14.43 17.28
N LEU A 186 -9.52 -13.55 17.32
CA LEU A 186 -8.85 -13.18 18.56
C LEU A 186 -9.76 -12.37 19.49
N LYS A 187 -10.70 -11.60 18.90
CA LYS A 187 -11.69 -10.84 19.67
C LYS A 187 -12.60 -11.75 20.49
N ASP A 188 -13.10 -12.84 19.91
CA ASP A 188 -14.01 -13.73 20.63
C ASP A 188 -13.25 -14.47 21.74
N MET A 189 -12.01 -14.91 21.47
CA MET A 189 -11.12 -15.47 22.51
C MET A 189 -10.92 -14.51 23.69
N ILE A 190 -10.65 -13.23 23.43
CA ILE A 190 -10.50 -12.22 24.48
C ILE A 190 -11.80 -12.04 25.28
N ARG A 191 -12.96 -12.03 24.60
CA ARG A 191 -14.28 -11.89 25.24
C ARG A 191 -14.69 -13.11 26.04
N GLU A 192 -14.18 -14.28 25.68
CA GLU A 192 -14.33 -15.55 26.40
C GLU A 192 -13.29 -15.70 27.53
N ASN A 193 -12.51 -14.65 27.81
CA ASN A 193 -11.47 -14.62 28.85
C ASN A 193 -10.34 -15.64 28.63
N ALA A 194 -10.02 -15.97 27.38
CA ALA A 194 -8.83 -16.77 27.08
C ALA A 194 -7.57 -16.07 27.61
N SER A 195 -6.67 -16.85 28.21
CA SER A 195 -5.39 -16.37 28.70
C SER A 195 -4.49 -15.91 27.55
N GLY A 196 -3.53 -15.03 27.85
CA GLY A 196 -2.54 -14.59 26.88
C GLY A 196 -1.75 -15.76 26.26
N GLN A 197 -1.51 -16.83 27.02
CA GLN A 197 -0.83 -18.02 26.51
C GLN A 197 -1.67 -18.83 25.53
N GLU A 198 -2.98 -18.91 25.74
CA GLU A 198 -3.89 -19.54 24.77
C GLU A 198 -3.94 -18.73 23.48
N ILE A 199 -4.06 -17.40 23.58
CA ILE A 199 -4.02 -16.50 22.43
C ILE A 199 -2.71 -16.67 21.64
N LEU A 200 -1.57 -16.72 22.32
CA LEU A 200 -0.26 -16.92 21.69
C LEU A 200 -0.17 -18.25 20.94
N LYS A 201 -0.67 -19.36 21.51
CA LYS A 201 -0.71 -20.67 20.83
C LYS A 201 -1.49 -20.61 19.52
N HIS A 202 -2.62 -19.91 19.50
CA HIS A 202 -3.43 -19.75 18.27
C HIS A 202 -2.73 -18.87 17.23
N ILE A 203 -2.05 -17.80 17.67
CA ILE A 203 -1.23 -16.97 16.77
C ILE A 203 -0.09 -17.80 16.16
N GLU A 204 0.65 -18.55 16.98
CA GLU A 204 1.73 -19.43 16.51
C GLU A 204 1.24 -20.48 15.51
N PHE A 205 0.10 -21.11 15.82
CA PHE A 205 -0.53 -22.08 14.94
C PHE A 205 -0.85 -21.47 13.57
N ALA A 206 -1.45 -20.27 13.55
CA ALA A 206 -1.76 -19.57 12.31
C ALA A 206 -0.49 -19.22 11.52
N VAL A 207 0.55 -18.72 12.20
CA VAL A 207 1.82 -18.34 11.57
C VAL A 207 2.53 -19.55 10.96
N LYS A 208 2.57 -20.69 11.65
CA LYS A 208 3.18 -21.95 11.16
C LYS A 208 2.49 -22.49 9.91
N ARG A 209 1.21 -22.17 9.70
CA ARG A 209 0.42 -22.55 8.52
C ARG A 209 0.51 -21.55 7.36
N LYS A 210 1.23 -20.44 7.55
CA LYS A 210 1.40 -19.43 6.50
C LYS A 210 2.12 -20.07 5.30
N HIS A 211 1.43 -20.13 4.16
CA HIS A 211 2.02 -20.61 2.92
C HIS A 211 3.22 -19.76 2.48
N LYS A 212 4.18 -20.39 1.80
CA LYS A 212 5.36 -19.73 1.20
C LYS A 212 5.00 -18.55 0.30
N GLN A 213 3.87 -18.65 -0.42
CA GLN A 213 3.33 -17.59 -1.26
C GLN A 213 1.82 -17.75 -1.45
N HIS A 214 1.16 -16.67 -1.86
CA HIS A 214 -0.22 -16.74 -2.30
C HIS A 214 -0.34 -17.49 -3.64
N ALA A 215 -1.54 -17.92 -4.00
CA ALA A 215 -1.78 -18.59 -5.27
C ALA A 215 -1.47 -17.66 -6.47
N GLY A 216 -1.29 -18.23 -7.66
CA GLY A 216 -1.09 -17.44 -8.88
C GLY A 216 -2.32 -16.55 -9.19
N VAL A 217 -2.11 -15.51 -9.98
CA VAL A 217 -3.12 -14.48 -10.32
C VAL A 217 -4.45 -15.09 -10.79
N HIS A 218 -4.39 -16.10 -11.67
CA HIS A 218 -5.56 -16.80 -12.20
C HIS A 218 -6.36 -17.55 -11.13
N SER A 219 -5.67 -18.09 -10.12
CA SER A 219 -6.32 -18.79 -9.01
C SER A 219 -6.94 -17.80 -8.04
N ILE A 220 -6.22 -16.74 -7.63
CA ILE A 220 -6.73 -15.75 -6.66
C ILE A 220 -8.03 -15.11 -7.14
N LYS A 221 -8.14 -14.81 -8.44
CA LYS A 221 -9.35 -14.23 -9.03
C LYS A 221 -10.61 -15.04 -8.70
N ASN A 222 -10.48 -16.37 -8.63
CA ASN A 222 -11.59 -17.29 -8.41
C ASN A 222 -11.70 -17.76 -6.95
N MET A 223 -10.75 -17.37 -6.10
CA MET A 223 -10.82 -17.65 -4.67
C MET A 223 -11.78 -16.67 -4.00
N LYS A 224 -12.54 -17.17 -3.02
CA LYS A 224 -13.16 -16.28 -2.03
C LYS A 224 -12.04 -15.43 -1.41
N ASN A 225 -12.24 -14.14 -1.29
CA ASN A 225 -11.39 -13.23 -0.51
C ASN A 225 -12.26 -12.07 -0.02
N ARG A 226 -11.73 -11.09 0.73
CA ARG A 226 -12.53 -9.97 1.26
C ARG A 226 -12.19 -8.67 0.52
N PRO A 227 -13.13 -7.71 0.42
CA PRO A 227 -12.81 -6.35 0.02
C PRO A 227 -11.72 -5.78 0.93
N MET A 228 -10.80 -5.00 0.36
CA MET A 228 -9.64 -4.45 1.09
C MET A 228 -10.06 -3.66 2.35
N VAL A 229 -11.20 -2.96 2.29
CA VAL A 229 -11.77 -2.18 3.41
C VAL A 229 -12.08 -3.04 4.64
N LEU A 230 -12.34 -4.35 4.49
CA LEU A 230 -12.64 -5.24 5.61
C LEU A 230 -11.39 -5.91 6.21
N ILE A 231 -10.26 -5.86 5.51
CA ILE A 231 -9.01 -6.50 5.95
C ILE A 231 -8.10 -5.49 6.68
N GLY A 232 -8.25 -4.20 6.40
CA GLY A 232 -7.42 -3.13 6.93
C GLY A 232 -6.39 -2.68 5.89
N GLY A 233 -6.66 -1.56 5.22
CA GLY A 233 -5.80 -0.91 4.23
C GLY A 233 -5.63 0.55 4.57
#